data_AF-A0A1F3A1R2-F1
#
_entry.id   AF-A0A1F3A1R2-F1
#
_cell.length_a   1.000
_cell.length_b   1.000
_cell.length_c   1.000
_cell.angle_alpha   90.00
_cell.angle_beta   90.00
_cell.angle_gamma   90.00
#
_symmetry.space_group_name_H-M   'P 1'
#
loop_
_entity.id
_entity.type
_entity.pdbx_description
1 polymer ?
#
loop_
_entity_poly.entity_id
_entity_poly.type
_entity_poly.pdbx_seq_one_letter_code
_entity_poly.pdbx_strand_id
1 'polypeptide(L)'
;MEVVAAIETRRPIRETPLQRLGRELRKFLEALLRVALLSGLLIPILLAAFLTLDLPYRGFDHFFTMGPVKPGNWLSLGYFLMAAGAPLIVLIARRFGGEEASRVVTASWAAAAFAAFAGVSYLSPVLEDGDMPSTAFIVAFVGSSILSQFIAGGVYDLTRGGGKWWRAPFFALLSAYLAQTFLYFPIAYWTSVAPWMNWMVEDVALKSLLILVFLGIYRILMKSLRPRGGYGG
;
A
#
# COMPACT_ATOMS: atom_id res chain seq x y z
N MET A 1 16.59 20.60 -50.89
CA MET A 1 16.11 19.21 -50.89
C MET A 1 15.44 18.97 -49.55
N GLU A 2 14.11 18.99 -49.50
CA GLU A 2 13.37 18.64 -48.28
C GLU A 2 13.36 17.12 -48.11
N VAL A 3 13.85 16.66 -46.95
CA VAL A 3 13.81 15.25 -46.57
C VAL A 3 12.42 14.97 -46.02
N VAL A 4 11.54 14.42 -46.87
CA VAL A 4 10.23 13.93 -46.46
C VAL A 4 10.46 12.76 -45.50
N ALA A 5 10.09 12.93 -44.23
CA ALA A 5 10.13 11.87 -43.24
C ALA A 5 9.24 10.71 -43.71
N ALA A 6 9.87 9.54 -43.92
CA ALA A 6 9.15 8.33 -44.28
C ALA A 6 8.19 7.95 -43.14
N ILE A 7 6.90 8.23 -43.34
CA ILE A 7 5.84 7.76 -42.45
C ILE A 7 5.76 6.25 -42.64
N GLU A 8 6.33 5.51 -41.68
CA GLU A 8 6.30 4.06 -41.61
C GLU A 8 4.85 3.60 -41.39
N THR A 9 4.08 3.53 -42.47
CA THR A 9 2.73 2.99 -42.48
C THR A 9 2.83 1.48 -42.33
N ARG A 10 2.90 1.01 -41.08
CA ARG A 10 2.79 -0.43 -40.78
C ARG A 10 1.49 -0.94 -41.39
N ARG A 11 1.60 -1.74 -42.44
CA ARG A 11 0.45 -2.42 -43.05
C ARG A 11 -0.30 -3.16 -41.94
N PRO A 12 -1.63 -2.99 -41.81
CA PRO A 12 -2.40 -3.74 -40.83
C PRO A 12 -2.23 -5.23 -41.18
N ILE A 13 -1.63 -5.98 -40.27
CA ILE A 13 -1.58 -7.44 -40.35
C ILE A 13 -3.04 -7.88 -40.45
N ARG A 14 -3.42 -8.53 -41.56
CA ARG A 14 -4.75 -9.14 -41.71
C ARG A 14 -4.83 -10.33 -40.75
N GLU A 15 -5.10 -10.03 -39.49
CA GLU A 15 -5.33 -11.04 -38.45
C GLU A 15 -6.73 -11.62 -38.64
N THR A 16 -6.84 -12.94 -38.52
CA THR A 16 -8.16 -13.57 -38.42
C THR A 16 -8.78 -13.23 -37.06
N PRO A 17 -10.12 -13.23 -36.93
CA PRO A 17 -10.78 -12.99 -35.65
C PRO A 17 -10.26 -13.90 -34.51
N LEU A 18 -9.92 -15.15 -34.84
CA LEU A 18 -9.34 -16.12 -33.90
C LEU A 18 -7.93 -15.73 -33.44
N GLN A 19 -7.07 -15.25 -34.36
CA GLN A 19 -5.73 -14.77 -34.01
C GLN A 19 -5.79 -13.52 -33.12
N ARG A 20 -6.72 -12.61 -33.41
CA ARG A 20 -6.96 -11.42 -32.57
C ARG A 20 -7.43 -11.82 -31.17
N LEU A 21 -8.41 -12.73 -31.08
CA LEU A 21 -8.91 -13.26 -29.82
C LEU A 21 -7.79 -13.92 -29.00
N GLY A 22 -6.99 -14.78 -29.63
CA GLY A 22 -5.87 -15.45 -28.96
C GLY A 22 -4.81 -14.47 -28.42
N ARG A 23 -4.50 -13.40 -29.17
CA ARG A 23 -3.57 -12.36 -28.72
C ARG A 23 -4.13 -11.58 -27.53
N GLU A 24 -5.37 -11.13 -27.59
CA GLU A 24 -5.99 -10.37 -26.50
C GLU A 24 -6.16 -11.24 -25.25
N LEU A 25 -6.55 -12.51 -25.41
CA LEU A 25 -6.62 -13.47 -24.31
C LEU A 25 -5.25 -13.66 -23.66
N ARG A 26 -4.17 -13.81 -24.45
CA ARG A 26 -2.82 -13.92 -23.90
C ARG A 26 -2.40 -12.68 -23.12
N LYS A 27 -2.63 -11.48 -23.66
CA LYS A 27 -2.34 -10.21 -22.95
C LYS A 27 -3.13 -10.12 -21.64
N PHE A 28 -4.41 -10.51 -21.66
CA PHE A 28 -5.26 -10.53 -20.49
C PHE A 28 -4.71 -11.48 -19.42
N LEU A 29 -4.39 -12.73 -19.78
CA LEU A 29 -3.82 -13.72 -18.85
C LEU A 29 -2.47 -13.27 -18.28
N GLU A 30 -1.61 -12.66 -19.11
CA GLU A 30 -0.32 -12.10 -18.65
C GLU A 30 -0.51 -10.93 -17.66
N ALA A 31 -1.54 -10.09 -17.86
CA ALA A 31 -1.89 -9.03 -16.92
C ALA A 31 -2.48 -9.59 -15.62
N LEU A 32 -3.40 -10.55 -15.73
CA LEU A 32 -4.02 -11.21 -14.58
C LEU A 32 -2.98 -11.91 -13.71
N LEU A 33 -2.10 -12.70 -14.32
CA LEU A 33 -1.01 -13.39 -13.61
C LEU A 33 -0.09 -12.40 -12.92
N ARG A 34 0.23 -11.27 -13.56
CA ARG A 34 1.06 -10.22 -12.97
C ARG A 34 0.41 -9.61 -11.74
N VAL A 35 -0.86 -9.21 -11.84
CA VAL A 35 -1.61 -8.66 -10.70
C VAL A 35 -1.68 -9.69 -9.58
N ALA A 36 -1.94 -10.96 -9.88
CA ALA A 36 -1.96 -12.03 -8.89
C ALA A 36 -0.60 -12.19 -8.17
N LEU A 37 0.50 -12.23 -8.92
CA LEU A 37 1.85 -12.37 -8.35
C LEU A 37 2.24 -11.15 -7.49
N LEU A 38 1.92 -9.94 -7.94
CA LEU A 38 2.20 -8.72 -7.19
C LEU A 38 1.30 -8.60 -5.95
N SER A 39 0.04 -9.01 -6.05
CA SER A 39 -0.87 -9.09 -4.90
C SER A 39 -0.39 -10.11 -3.88
N GLY A 40 0.24 -11.20 -4.33
CA GLY A 40 0.91 -12.16 -3.46
C GLY A 40 2.02 -11.58 -2.58
N LEU A 41 2.54 -10.37 -2.89
CA LEU A 41 3.48 -9.66 -2.02
C LEU A 41 2.77 -8.83 -0.93
N LEU A 42 1.60 -8.28 -1.24
CA LEU A 42 0.86 -7.41 -0.32
C LEU A 42 -0.09 -8.21 0.59
N ILE A 43 -0.72 -9.26 0.07
CA ILE A 43 -1.66 -10.12 0.83
C ILE A 43 -1.06 -10.62 2.15
N PRO A 44 0.18 -11.16 2.21
CA PRO A 44 0.76 -11.60 3.48
C PRO A 44 0.91 -10.47 4.50
N ILE A 45 1.23 -9.24 4.06
CA ILE A 45 1.31 -8.06 4.93
C ILE A 45 -0.08 -7.74 5.46
N LEU A 46 -1.11 -7.72 4.60
CA LEU A 46 -2.48 -7.42 5.02
C LEU A 46 -3.01 -8.46 6.01
N LEU A 47 -2.80 -9.75 5.74
CA LEU A 47 -3.25 -10.83 6.62
C LEU A 47 -2.49 -10.84 7.94
N ALA A 48 -1.16 -10.72 7.91
CA ALA A 48 -0.37 -10.64 9.14
C ALA A 48 -0.77 -9.42 9.96
N ALA A 49 -1.01 -8.28 9.31
CA ALA A 49 -1.46 -7.07 9.98
C ALA A 49 -2.84 -7.25 10.63
N PHE A 50 -3.77 -7.93 9.96
CA PHE A 50 -5.11 -8.19 10.49
C PHE A 50 -5.08 -9.18 11.66
N LEU A 51 -4.28 -10.26 11.55
CA LEU A 51 -4.18 -11.33 12.55
C LEU A 51 -3.39 -10.95 13.81
N THR A 52 -2.68 -9.81 13.80
CA THR A 52 -1.84 -9.36 14.92
C THR A 52 -2.24 -7.96 15.41
N LEU A 53 -3.46 -7.54 15.10
CA LEU A 53 -3.96 -6.20 15.36
C LEU A 53 -4.21 -5.93 16.86
N ASP A 54 -4.36 -6.99 17.64
CA ASP A 54 -4.54 -7.04 19.09
C ASP A 54 -3.21 -7.08 19.87
N LEU A 55 -2.11 -7.48 19.22
CA LEU A 55 -0.81 -7.61 19.87
C LEU A 55 -0.12 -6.25 19.97
N PRO A 56 0.28 -5.77 21.17
CA PRO A 56 0.98 -4.48 21.30
C PRO A 56 2.43 -4.58 20.80
N TYR A 57 2.87 -3.60 20.00
CA TYR A 57 4.26 -3.47 19.60
C TYR A 57 5.02 -2.50 20.51
N ARG A 58 5.80 -3.06 21.43
CA ARG A 58 6.56 -2.29 22.45
C ARG A 58 7.98 -1.93 22.03
N GLY A 59 8.31 -2.14 20.75
CA GLY A 59 9.68 -1.94 20.23
C GLY A 59 10.19 -0.51 20.42
N PHE A 60 9.33 0.50 20.50
CA PHE A 60 9.71 1.90 20.67
C PHE A 60 9.59 2.42 22.11
N ASP A 61 9.04 1.64 23.04
CA ASP A 61 8.72 2.10 24.40
C ASP A 61 9.94 2.61 25.17
N HIS A 62 11.12 2.10 24.85
CA HIS A 62 12.38 2.48 25.49
C HIS A 62 12.82 3.92 25.17
N PHE A 63 12.27 4.54 24.12
CA PHE A 63 12.51 5.94 23.80
C PHE A 63 11.61 6.91 24.58
N PHE A 64 10.63 6.41 25.34
CA PHE A 64 9.62 7.20 26.03
C PHE A 64 9.62 6.91 27.54
N THR A 65 9.82 7.95 28.34
CA THR A 65 9.87 7.84 29.81
C THR A 65 8.48 7.90 30.45
N MET A 66 7.59 8.72 29.90
CA MET A 66 6.23 8.90 30.41
C MET A 66 5.33 7.77 29.93
N GLY A 67 4.68 7.08 30.87
CA GLY A 67 3.82 5.91 30.59
C GLY A 67 2.73 6.15 29.53
N PRO A 68 1.92 7.21 29.60
CA PRO A 68 0.80 7.43 28.67
C PRO A 68 1.17 7.66 27.20
N VAL A 69 2.39 8.13 26.93
CA VAL A 69 2.92 8.43 25.58
C VAL A 69 3.79 7.31 25.03
N LYS A 70 3.80 6.14 25.68
CA LYS A 70 4.52 4.98 25.13
C LYS A 70 3.78 4.47 23.89
N PRO A 71 4.47 4.27 22.76
CA PRO A 71 3.84 3.76 21.55
C PRO A 71 3.13 2.44 21.76
N GLY A 72 3.64 1.55 22.61
CA GLY A 72 3.01 0.26 22.91
C GLY A 72 1.60 0.34 23.51
N ASN A 73 1.11 1.52 23.91
CA ASN A 73 -0.27 1.73 24.36
C ASN A 73 -1.28 1.84 23.21
N TRP A 74 -0.82 2.16 21.99
CA TRP A 74 -1.68 2.38 20.83
C TRP A 74 -1.21 1.65 19.58
N LEU A 75 0.10 1.47 19.44
CA LEU A 75 0.75 0.82 18.31
C LEU A 75 0.65 -0.70 18.46
N SER A 76 -0.26 -1.31 17.71
CA SER A 76 -0.28 -2.76 17.57
C SER A 76 0.76 -3.25 16.56
N LEU A 77 1.15 -4.52 16.67
CA LEU A 77 1.97 -5.21 15.69
C LEU A 77 1.30 -5.17 14.33
N GLY A 78 -0.02 -5.32 14.29
CA GLY A 78 -0.79 -5.20 13.07
C GLY A 78 -0.66 -3.83 12.40
N TYR A 79 -0.79 -2.75 13.17
CA TYR A 79 -0.62 -1.38 12.68
C TYR A 79 0.81 -1.13 12.20
N PHE A 80 1.81 -1.63 12.94
CA PHE A 80 3.22 -1.55 12.56
C PHE A 80 3.51 -2.28 11.23
N LEU A 81 3.02 -3.51 11.06
CA LEU A 81 3.19 -4.28 9.83
C LEU A 81 2.48 -3.62 8.65
N MET A 82 1.29 -3.07 8.86
CA MET A 82 0.52 -2.35 7.83
C MET A 82 1.29 -1.16 7.25
N ALA A 83 2.17 -0.53 8.04
CA ALA A 83 3.00 0.58 7.57
C ALA A 83 3.90 0.19 6.38
N ALA A 84 4.22 -1.09 6.20
CA ALA A 84 5.00 -1.59 5.06
C ALA A 84 4.20 -1.61 3.72
N GLY A 85 2.87 -1.50 3.78
CA GLY A 85 2.01 -1.55 2.58
C GLY A 85 2.28 -0.42 1.60
N ALA A 86 2.28 0.84 2.05
CA ALA A 86 2.55 2.00 1.19
C ALA A 86 3.95 1.97 0.53
N PRO A 87 5.04 1.65 1.25
CA PRO A 87 6.36 1.40 0.67
C PRO A 87 6.37 0.34 -0.44
N LEU A 88 5.68 -0.78 -0.23
CA LEU A 88 5.56 -1.83 -1.25
C LEU A 88 4.84 -1.31 -2.50
N ILE A 89 3.76 -0.55 -2.32
CA ILE A 89 3.03 0.07 -3.43
C ILE A 89 3.92 1.05 -4.20
N VAL A 90 4.76 1.84 -3.53
CA VAL A 90 5.74 2.71 -4.19
C VAL A 90 6.73 1.90 -5.06
N LEU A 91 7.20 0.75 -4.57
CA LEU A 91 8.10 -0.12 -5.35
C LEU A 91 7.39 -0.75 -6.57
N ILE A 92 6.11 -1.10 -6.43
CA ILE A 92 5.28 -1.60 -7.53
C ILE A 92 5.04 -0.50 -8.56
N ALA A 93 4.62 0.69 -8.12
CA ALA A 93 4.38 1.86 -8.97
C ALA A 93 5.66 2.29 -9.71
N ARG A 94 6.82 2.17 -9.07
CA ARG A 94 8.12 2.38 -9.74
C ARG A 94 8.30 1.49 -10.96
N ARG A 95 8.02 0.18 -10.83
CA ARG A 95 8.32 -0.79 -11.89
C ARG A 95 7.23 -0.87 -12.95
N PHE A 96 5.97 -0.78 -12.54
CA PHE A 96 4.80 -1.09 -13.37
C PHE A 96 3.83 0.08 -13.56
N GLY A 97 4.00 1.19 -12.83
CA GLY A 97 3.09 2.32 -12.81
C GLY A 97 1.98 2.21 -11.77
N GLY A 98 1.40 3.36 -11.44
CA GLY A 98 0.38 3.56 -10.42
C GLY A 98 -0.98 2.99 -10.80
N GLU A 99 -1.29 2.84 -12.09
CA GLU A 99 -2.49 2.10 -12.52
C GLU A 99 -2.37 0.62 -12.12
N GLU A 100 -1.22 -0.01 -12.42
CA GLU A 100 -0.98 -1.39 -12.02
C GLU A 100 -0.91 -1.52 -10.50
N ALA A 101 -0.28 -0.56 -9.82
CA ALA A 101 -0.22 -0.52 -8.37
C ALA A 101 -1.63 -0.44 -7.75
N SER A 102 -2.52 0.38 -8.32
CA SER A 102 -3.94 0.46 -7.92
C SER A 102 -4.67 -0.86 -8.10
N ARG A 103 -4.44 -1.58 -9.20
CA ARG A 103 -5.02 -2.92 -9.41
C ARG A 103 -4.55 -3.91 -8.35
N VAL A 104 -3.28 -3.84 -7.96
CA VAL A 104 -2.71 -4.68 -6.90
C VAL A 104 -3.34 -4.34 -5.54
N VAL A 105 -3.50 -3.07 -5.20
CA VAL A 105 -4.21 -2.64 -3.97
C VAL A 105 -5.62 -3.24 -3.96
N THR A 106 -6.41 -3.02 -5.01
CA THR A 106 -7.78 -3.53 -5.10
C THR A 106 -7.85 -5.05 -4.98
N ALA A 107 -7.02 -5.78 -5.74
CA ALA A 107 -7.01 -7.24 -5.72
C ALA A 107 -6.57 -7.80 -4.36
N SER A 108 -5.57 -7.19 -3.73
CA SER A 108 -5.06 -7.63 -2.42
C SER A 108 -6.08 -7.40 -1.31
N TRP A 109 -6.76 -6.25 -1.30
CA TRP A 109 -7.81 -5.96 -0.33
C TRP A 109 -9.06 -6.80 -0.55
N ALA A 110 -9.43 -7.09 -1.80
CA ALA A 110 -10.52 -8.03 -2.08
C ALA A 110 -10.18 -9.42 -1.52
N ALA A 111 -8.98 -9.93 -1.79
CA ALA A 111 -8.52 -11.22 -1.25
C ALA A 111 -8.46 -11.22 0.29
N ALA A 112 -7.94 -10.16 0.90
CA ALA A 112 -7.90 -10.00 2.35
C ALA A 112 -9.30 -9.93 2.97
N ALA A 113 -10.25 -9.25 2.32
CA ALA A 113 -11.64 -9.19 2.78
C ALA A 113 -12.31 -10.56 2.71
N PHE A 114 -12.11 -11.33 1.63
CA PHE A 114 -12.59 -12.71 1.54
C PHE A 114 -11.97 -13.61 2.62
N ALA A 115 -10.67 -13.49 2.86
CA ALA A 115 -9.97 -14.27 3.88
C ALA A 115 -10.44 -13.90 5.30
N ALA A 116 -10.60 -12.61 5.60
CA ALA A 116 -11.14 -12.13 6.86
C ALA A 116 -12.57 -12.62 7.07
N PHE A 117 -13.43 -12.50 6.06
CA PHE A 117 -14.80 -13.01 6.11
C PHE A 117 -14.86 -14.52 6.36
N ALA A 118 -14.02 -15.30 5.66
CA ALA A 118 -13.93 -16.74 5.87
C ALA A 118 -13.43 -17.09 7.29
N GLY A 119 -12.43 -16.35 7.80
CA GLY A 119 -11.90 -16.51 9.15
C GLY A 119 -12.95 -16.21 10.22
N VAL A 120 -13.66 -15.07 10.11
CA VAL A 120 -14.74 -14.71 11.02
C VAL A 120 -15.87 -15.73 10.96
N SER A 121 -16.28 -16.16 9.76
CA SER A 121 -17.33 -17.18 9.60
C SER A 121 -16.95 -18.52 10.24
N TYR A 122 -15.68 -18.91 10.15
CA TYR A 122 -15.16 -20.12 10.78
C TYR A 122 -15.13 -20.00 12.31
N LEU A 123 -14.74 -18.85 12.84
CA LEU A 123 -14.64 -18.60 14.29
C LEU A 123 -15.99 -18.24 14.94
N SER A 124 -17.00 -17.87 14.14
CA SER A 124 -18.32 -17.43 14.61
C SER A 124 -18.97 -18.29 15.70
N PRO A 125 -18.83 -19.63 15.73
CA PRO A 125 -19.42 -20.45 16.79
C PRO A 125 -18.75 -20.29 18.17
N VAL A 126 -17.53 -19.73 18.22
CA VAL A 126 -16.70 -19.64 19.43
C VAL A 126 -16.48 -18.19 19.87
N LEU A 127 -16.79 -17.21 19.01
CA LEU A 127 -16.63 -15.80 19.33
C LEU A 127 -17.61 -15.35 20.42
N GLU A 128 -17.08 -14.68 21.44
CA GLU A 128 -17.84 -14.05 22.51
C GLU A 128 -18.00 -12.54 22.29
N ASP A 129 -18.96 -11.95 23.02
CA ASP A 129 -19.16 -10.51 23.02
C ASP A 129 -17.91 -9.80 23.59
N GLY A 130 -17.20 -9.07 22.73
CA GLY A 130 -15.98 -8.34 23.08
C GLY A 130 -14.71 -8.86 22.42
N ASP A 131 -14.74 -10.04 21.80
CA ASP A 131 -13.59 -10.57 21.05
C ASP A 131 -13.30 -9.78 19.76
N MET A 132 -14.32 -9.14 19.22
CA MET A 132 -14.22 -8.34 18.01
C MET A 132 -13.94 -6.86 18.33
N PRO A 133 -13.01 -6.23 17.60
CA PRO A 133 -12.81 -4.79 17.72
C PRO A 133 -14.05 -4.03 17.25
N SER A 134 -14.21 -2.80 17.73
CA SER A 134 -15.36 -1.97 17.37
C SER A 134 -15.41 -1.71 15.85
N THR A 135 -16.61 -1.58 15.30
CA THR A 135 -16.81 -1.26 13.88
C THR A 135 -16.09 0.03 13.49
N ALA A 136 -16.09 1.05 14.37
CA ALA A 136 -15.37 2.30 14.15
C ALA A 136 -13.87 2.08 14.00
N PHE A 137 -13.27 1.23 14.85
CA PHE A 137 -11.86 0.88 14.77
C PHE A 137 -11.52 0.12 13.47
N ILE A 138 -12.34 -0.86 13.10
CA ILE A 138 -12.14 -1.63 11.85
C ILE A 138 -12.22 -0.71 10.63
N VAL A 139 -13.25 0.15 10.57
CA VAL A 139 -13.44 1.11 9.46
C VAL A 139 -12.28 2.11 9.41
N ALA A 140 -11.85 2.64 10.56
CA ALA A 140 -10.70 3.52 10.64
C ALA A 140 -9.43 2.83 10.13
N PHE A 141 -9.14 1.62 10.61
CA PHE A 141 -7.95 0.86 10.27
C PHE A 141 -7.91 0.49 8.78
N VAL A 142 -8.96 -0.18 8.30
CA VAL A 142 -9.05 -0.66 6.91
C VAL A 142 -9.15 0.52 5.95
N GLY A 143 -10.07 1.45 6.19
CA GLY A 143 -10.31 2.59 5.30
C GLY A 143 -9.10 3.50 5.15
N SER A 144 -8.44 3.84 6.26
CA SER A 144 -7.22 4.65 6.22
C SER A 144 -6.05 3.94 5.54
N SER A 145 -5.93 2.62 5.72
CA SER A 145 -4.85 1.83 5.11
C SER A 145 -5.02 1.66 3.61
N ILE A 146 -6.26 1.42 3.14
CA ILE A 146 -6.59 1.39 1.70
C ILE A 146 -6.27 2.76 1.08
N LEU A 147 -6.75 3.85 1.68
CA LEU A 147 -6.54 5.21 1.18
C LEU A 147 -5.04 5.54 1.10
N SER A 148 -4.28 5.22 2.14
CA SER A 148 -2.83 5.39 2.19
C SER A 148 -2.14 4.71 1.01
N GLN A 149 -2.49 3.46 0.71
CA GLN A 149 -1.90 2.70 -0.39
C GLN A 149 -2.25 3.30 -1.76
N PHE A 150 -3.49 3.73 -1.99
CA PHE A 150 -3.85 4.44 -3.23
C PHE A 150 -3.11 5.77 -3.39
N ILE A 151 -3.02 6.56 -2.32
CA ILE A 151 -2.28 7.84 -2.32
C ILE A 151 -0.80 7.57 -2.60
N ALA A 152 -0.20 6.55 -2.01
CA ALA A 152 1.19 6.19 -2.25
C ALA A 152 1.44 5.90 -3.74
N GLY A 153 0.60 5.10 -4.39
CA GLY A 153 0.70 4.81 -5.82
C GLY A 153 0.47 6.04 -6.70
N GLY A 154 -0.61 6.79 -6.42
CA GLY A 154 -1.00 7.96 -7.22
C GLY A 154 -0.02 9.13 -7.12
N VAL A 155 0.37 9.51 -5.90
CA VAL A 155 1.35 10.60 -5.68
C VAL A 155 2.72 10.21 -6.22
N TYR A 156 3.14 8.95 -6.09
CA TYR A 156 4.38 8.50 -6.72
C TYR A 156 4.33 8.69 -8.24
N ASP A 157 3.22 8.33 -8.88
CA ASP A 157 3.03 8.47 -10.32
C ASP A 157 2.97 9.92 -10.80
N LEU A 158 2.43 10.83 -9.99
CA LEU A 158 2.40 12.26 -10.27
C LEU A 158 3.77 12.93 -10.07
N THR A 159 4.59 12.40 -9.18
CA THR A 159 5.86 13.02 -8.77
C THR A 159 7.09 12.37 -9.41
N ARG A 160 6.94 11.21 -10.07
CA ARG A 160 8.01 10.56 -10.85
C ARG A 160 8.29 11.35 -12.14
N GLY A 161 9.57 11.53 -12.46
CA GLY A 161 10.05 12.19 -13.68
C GLY A 161 10.94 13.42 -13.40
N GLY A 162 12.13 13.45 -14.02
CA GLY A 162 13.03 14.63 -14.13
C GLY A 162 13.65 15.19 -12.83
N GLY A 163 13.19 14.75 -11.65
CA GLY A 163 13.65 15.22 -10.35
C GLY A 163 14.72 14.34 -9.68
N LYS A 164 15.13 14.74 -8.46
CA LYS A 164 16.01 13.94 -7.61
C LYS A 164 15.33 12.61 -7.25
N TRP A 165 16.10 11.52 -7.20
CA TRP A 165 15.62 10.15 -7.00
C TRP A 165 14.77 9.94 -5.73
N TRP A 166 15.00 10.73 -4.67
CA TRP A 166 14.29 10.62 -3.40
C TRP A 166 12.93 11.34 -3.42
N ARG A 167 12.71 12.25 -4.37
CA ARG A 167 11.56 13.15 -4.40
C ARG A 167 10.24 12.38 -4.47
N ALA A 168 10.11 11.51 -5.48
CA ALA A 168 8.89 10.76 -5.70
C ALA A 168 8.53 9.81 -4.54
N PRO A 169 9.43 8.93 -4.05
CA PRO A 169 9.11 8.07 -2.92
C PRO A 169 8.86 8.85 -1.62
N PHE A 170 9.55 9.97 -1.38
CA PHE A 170 9.33 10.79 -0.18
C PHE A 170 7.93 11.40 -0.15
N PHE A 171 7.53 12.11 -1.21
CA PHE A 171 6.21 12.75 -1.26
C PHE A 171 5.07 11.74 -1.32
N ALA A 172 5.28 10.59 -1.99
CA ALA A 172 4.31 9.51 -2.01
C ALA A 172 4.01 8.99 -0.61
N LEU A 173 5.05 8.64 0.16
CA LEU A 173 4.87 8.11 1.50
C LEU A 173 4.43 9.16 2.51
N LEU A 174 4.94 10.40 2.42
CA LEU A 174 4.52 11.47 3.31
C LEU A 174 3.01 11.72 3.18
N SER A 175 2.51 11.90 1.96
CA SER A 175 1.08 12.11 1.72
C SER A 175 0.23 10.90 2.14
N ALA A 176 0.69 9.69 1.84
CA ALA A 176 0.01 8.45 2.22
C ALA A 176 -0.12 8.30 3.74
N TYR A 177 0.98 8.51 4.46
CA TYR A 177 1.02 8.39 5.91
C TYR A 177 0.25 9.49 6.61
N LEU A 178 0.36 10.75 6.19
CA LEU A 178 -0.45 11.81 6.77
C LEU A 178 -1.95 11.54 6.57
N ALA A 179 -2.36 11.14 5.37
CA ALA A 179 -3.76 10.79 5.11
C ALA A 179 -4.22 9.61 5.99
N GLN A 180 -3.38 8.59 6.18
CA GLN A 180 -3.69 7.48 7.07
C GLN A 180 -3.88 7.95 8.51
N THR A 181 -2.93 8.72 9.03
CA THR A 181 -2.87 9.16 10.42
C THR A 181 -4.05 10.07 10.77
N PHE A 182 -4.32 11.08 9.93
CA PHE A 182 -5.40 12.03 10.13
C PHE A 182 -6.79 11.44 9.89
N LEU A 183 -6.90 10.28 9.25
CA LEU A 183 -8.16 9.55 9.15
C LEU A 183 -8.32 8.53 10.29
N TYR A 184 -7.26 7.79 10.60
CA TYR A 184 -7.29 6.70 11.58
C TYR A 184 -7.58 7.20 12.99
N PHE A 185 -6.77 8.14 13.51
CA PHE A 185 -6.85 8.53 14.93
C PHE A 185 -8.18 9.19 15.29
N PRO A 186 -8.70 10.17 14.51
CA PRO A 186 -10.00 10.75 14.81
C PRO A 186 -11.11 9.71 14.75
N ILE A 187 -11.19 8.86 13.72
CA ILE A 187 -12.29 7.89 13.61
C ILE A 187 -12.21 6.81 14.70
N ALA A 188 -11.02 6.32 15.01
CA ALA A 188 -10.84 5.24 15.98
C ALA A 188 -11.01 5.71 17.44
N TYR A 189 -10.63 6.95 17.76
CA TYR A 189 -10.48 7.42 19.15
C TYR A 189 -11.29 8.67 19.50
N TRP A 190 -12.16 9.19 18.63
CA TRP A 190 -12.91 10.44 18.89
C TRP A 190 -13.62 10.49 20.25
N THR A 191 -14.24 9.36 20.65
CA THR A 191 -15.00 9.22 21.89
C THR A 191 -14.16 8.67 23.05
N SER A 192 -12.86 8.44 22.83
CA SER A 192 -11.96 7.89 23.83
C SER A 192 -11.40 8.97 24.75
N VAL A 193 -11.23 8.63 26.03
CA VAL A 193 -10.51 9.45 27.02
C VAL A 193 -8.97 9.32 26.89
N ALA A 194 -8.49 8.48 25.98
CA ALA A 194 -7.07 8.29 25.74
C ALA A 194 -6.41 9.56 25.16
N PRO A 195 -5.08 9.75 25.37
CA PRO A 195 -4.33 10.88 24.82
C PRO A 195 -4.02 10.70 23.33
N TRP A 196 -5.04 10.38 22.51
CA TRP A 196 -4.88 9.98 21.11
C TRP A 196 -4.27 11.07 20.21
N MET A 197 -4.37 12.34 20.60
CA MET A 197 -3.68 13.43 19.90
C MET A 197 -2.15 13.31 20.04
N ASN A 198 -1.64 12.87 21.19
CA ASN A 198 -0.21 12.63 21.37
C ASN A 198 0.23 11.42 20.56
N TRP A 199 -0.56 10.35 20.59
CA TRP A 199 -0.31 9.14 19.79
C TRP A 199 -0.31 9.43 18.28
N MET A 200 -1.19 10.33 17.83
CA MET A 200 -1.22 10.79 16.44
C MET A 200 0.08 11.51 16.04
N VAL A 201 0.63 12.35 16.93
CA VAL A 201 1.93 13.02 16.70
C VAL A 201 3.07 12.00 16.69
N GLU A 202 3.06 11.05 17.62
CA GLU A 202 4.02 9.94 17.66
C GLU A 202 3.99 9.11 16.37
N ASP A 203 2.80 8.82 15.84
CA ASP A 203 2.62 8.09 14.60
C ASP A 203 3.23 8.84 13.39
N VAL A 204 3.00 10.14 13.28
CA VAL A 204 3.66 10.97 12.24
C VAL A 204 5.18 10.92 12.39
N ALA A 205 5.70 10.99 13.61
CA ALA A 205 7.14 10.94 13.87
C ALA A 205 7.75 9.58 13.46
N LEU A 206 7.13 8.46 13.88
CA LEU A 206 7.56 7.11 13.53
C LEU A 206 7.49 6.85 12.03
N LYS A 207 6.42 7.28 11.36
CA LYS A 207 6.28 7.16 9.91
C LYS A 207 7.28 8.05 9.16
N SER A 208 7.61 9.23 9.69
CA SER A 208 8.67 10.08 9.13
C SER A 208 10.04 9.38 9.17
N LEU A 209 10.37 8.71 10.28
CA LEU A 209 11.59 7.89 10.38
C LEU A 209 11.55 6.71 9.39
N LEU A 210 10.41 6.04 9.26
CA LEU A 210 10.22 4.96 8.29
C LEU A 210 10.44 5.43 6.86
N ILE A 211 9.99 6.63 6.48
CA ILE A 211 10.27 7.23 5.17
C ILE A 211 11.77 7.34 4.95
N LEU A 212 12.53 7.86 5.92
CA LEU A 212 13.98 8.03 5.80
C LEU A 212 14.69 6.68 5.62
N VAL A 213 14.31 5.67 6.40
CA VAL A 213 14.82 4.30 6.25
C VAL A 213 14.48 3.73 4.87
N PHE A 214 13.23 3.90 4.43
CA PHE A 214 12.78 3.43 3.13
C PHE A 214 13.51 4.12 1.97
N LEU A 215 13.86 5.41 2.08
CA LEU A 215 14.66 6.08 1.05
C LEU A 215 16.01 5.38 0.83
N GLY A 216 16.65 4.90 1.90
CA GLY A 216 17.86 4.09 1.81
C GLY A 216 17.62 2.78 1.05
N ILE A 217 16.57 2.03 1.42
CA ILE A 217 16.17 0.77 0.76
C ILE A 217 15.83 1.02 -0.72
N TYR A 218 15.02 2.04 -0.99
CA TYR A 218 14.61 2.44 -2.32
C TYR A 218 15.83 2.72 -3.20
N ARG A 219 16.82 3.45 -2.68
CA ARG A 219 18.05 3.77 -3.41
C ARG A 219 18.82 2.52 -3.84
N ILE A 220 18.89 1.51 -2.97
CA ILE A 220 19.54 0.22 -3.27
C ILE A 220 18.76 -0.53 -4.35
N LEU A 221 17.43 -0.56 -4.24
CA LEU A 221 16.55 -1.30 -5.15
C LEU A 221 16.35 -0.63 -6.51
N MET A 222 16.67 0.65 -6.67
CA MET A 222 16.49 1.40 -7.92
C MET A 222 17.10 0.73 -9.15
N LYS A 223 18.26 0.08 -8.99
CA LYS A 223 18.98 -0.58 -10.09
C LYS A 223 18.27 -1.86 -10.55
N SER A 224 17.66 -2.59 -9.62
CA SER A 224 16.96 -3.85 -9.87
C SER A 224 15.51 -3.63 -10.32
N LEU A 225 14.87 -2.57 -9.81
CA LEU A 225 13.50 -2.18 -10.13
C LEU A 225 13.50 -1.06 -11.18
N ARG A 226 14.01 -1.36 -12.38
CA ARG A 226 13.91 -0.43 -13.50
C ARG A 226 12.46 -0.34 -13.97
N PRO A 227 11.97 0.87 -14.27
CA PRO A 227 10.64 1.03 -14.86
C PRO A 227 10.52 0.25 -16.16
N ARG A 228 9.38 -0.40 -16.38
CA ARG A 228 9.05 -0.94 -17.70
C ARG A 228 8.81 0.21 -18.69
N GLY A 229 9.16 0.00 -19.95
CA GLY A 229 9.08 1.02 -21.01
C GLY A 229 7.72 1.73 -21.04
N GLY A 230 7.74 3.05 -21.18
CA GLY A 230 6.56 3.92 -21.08
C GLY A 230 6.36 4.57 -19.71
N TYR A 231 7.00 4.06 -18.67
CA TYR A 231 7.01 4.67 -17.34
C TYR A 231 8.38 5.31 -17.10
N GLY A 232 8.47 6.64 -17.20
CA GLY A 232 9.72 7.37 -17.06
C GLY A 232 10.42 7.09 -15.73
N GLY A 233 11.72 6.84 -15.80
CA GLY A 233 12.64 6.71 -14.67
C GLY A 233 13.78 7.69 -14.80
#